data_AF-A0A7S2NRF1-F1
#
_entry.id   AF-A0A7S2NRF1-F1
#
_cell.length_a   1.000
_cell.length_b   1.000
_cell.length_c   1.000
_cell.angle_alpha   90.00
_cell.angle_beta   90.00
_cell.angle_gamma   90.00
#
_symmetry.space_group_name_H-M   'P 1'
#
loop_
_entity.id
_entity.type
_entity.pdbx_description
1 polymer ?
#
loop_
_entity_poly.entity_id
_entity_poly.type
_entity_poly.pdbx_seq_one_letter_code
_entity_poly.pdbx_strand_id
1 'polypeptide(L)'
;WSTWCAASNPVAWEMMGEEPLEEVDDDGLWEKLKTWDELGYIMGCSSRGDYHGILGGHAYSMIRVVEVEVEGHEDYTSLRLVKIRNPHAGNEWTGPFSDADEESWNGHPEALAVCNHEVGEKEDGYFWMPFHEFKQGFKKFHLNLQASRTEEGGVELLRFDLIEAGHAFSEDELAVRGHVWDASPAESEEESDAEIEAATGEGDEEVLAQIEAL
;
A
#
# COMPACT_ATOMS: atom_id res chain seq x y z
N TRP A 1 0.69 19.04 -2.77
CA TRP A 1 -0.45 18.12 -2.97
C TRP A 1 -1.69 18.95 -3.12
N SER A 2 -1.90 19.45 -4.33
CA SER A 2 -3.01 20.31 -4.72
C SER A 2 -4.25 19.44 -4.94
N THR A 3 -5.25 19.61 -4.09
CA THR A 3 -6.59 19.06 -4.28
C THR A 3 -7.25 19.74 -5.49
N TRP A 4 -7.26 19.05 -6.63
CA TRP A 4 -8.22 19.32 -7.69
C TRP A 4 -9.49 18.55 -7.35
N CYS A 5 -10.49 19.25 -6.80
CA CYS A 5 -11.81 18.69 -6.55
C CYS A 5 -12.64 18.92 -7.83
N ALA A 6 -12.87 17.87 -8.63
CA ALA A 6 -13.83 17.94 -9.72
C ALA A 6 -15.22 18.17 -9.11
N ALA A 7 -15.68 19.41 -9.20
CA ALA A 7 -16.95 19.88 -8.69
C ALA A 7 -18.10 19.19 -9.42
N SER A 8 -18.62 18.08 -8.88
CA SER A 8 -19.98 17.57 -9.17
C SER A 8 -20.39 16.30 -8.40
N ASN A 9 -19.92 16.10 -7.16
CA ASN A 9 -20.56 15.08 -6.32
C ASN A 9 -20.77 15.57 -4.86
N PRO A 10 -21.86 16.29 -4.58
CA PRO A 10 -22.15 16.78 -3.23
C PRO A 10 -22.62 15.68 -2.25
N VAL A 11 -22.66 14.41 -2.66
CA VAL A 11 -23.39 13.38 -1.91
C VAL A 11 -22.55 12.68 -0.82
N ALA A 12 -21.22 12.83 -0.80
CA ALA A 12 -20.37 12.08 0.13
C ALA A 12 -20.14 12.75 1.50
N TRP A 13 -20.40 14.06 1.65
CA TRP A 13 -20.04 14.80 2.87
C TRP A 13 -21.22 15.15 3.79
N GLU A 14 -22.47 15.15 3.30
CA GLU A 14 -23.64 15.50 4.13
C GLU A 14 -24.10 14.36 5.07
N MET A 15 -23.58 13.14 4.95
CA MET A 15 -24.03 12.00 5.76
C MET A 15 -23.19 11.72 7.02
N MET A 16 -22.04 12.35 7.18
CA MET A 16 -21.18 12.18 8.36
C MET A 16 -21.23 13.48 9.14
N GLY A 17 -22.05 13.53 10.18
CA GLY A 17 -22.19 14.70 11.06
C GLY A 17 -20.82 15.30 11.39
N GLU A 18 -20.74 16.62 11.29
CA GLU A 18 -19.53 17.43 11.47
C GLU A 18 -18.98 17.29 12.91
N GLU A 19 -18.29 16.19 13.19
CA GLU A 19 -17.39 16.14 14.33
C GLU A 19 -15.97 16.38 13.82
N PRO A 20 -15.32 17.49 14.22
CA PRO A 20 -13.92 17.72 13.93
C PRO A 20 -13.12 16.48 14.35
N LEU A 21 -12.19 16.02 13.49
CA LEU A 21 -11.25 14.94 13.81
C LEU A 21 -10.35 15.24 15.03
N GLU A 22 -10.47 16.43 15.63
CA GLU A 22 -9.56 16.97 16.64
C GLU A 22 -9.80 16.42 18.07
N GLU A 23 -10.90 15.71 18.36
CA GLU A 23 -11.13 15.05 19.66
C GLU A 23 -11.68 13.62 19.53
N VAL A 24 -11.15 12.83 18.60
CA VAL A 24 -11.50 11.41 18.51
C VAL A 24 -10.57 10.61 19.43
N ASP A 25 -11.13 9.84 20.36
CA ASP A 25 -10.38 8.86 21.15
C ASP A 25 -9.93 7.66 20.29
N ASP A 26 -9.17 6.75 20.89
CA ASP A 26 -8.59 5.62 20.17
C ASP A 26 -9.65 4.70 19.59
N ASP A 27 -10.76 4.53 20.29
CA ASP A 27 -11.90 3.72 19.88
C ASP A 27 -12.64 4.38 18.72
N GLY A 28 -12.95 5.67 18.82
CA GLY A 28 -13.59 6.42 17.75
C GLY A 28 -12.74 6.49 16.48
N LEU A 29 -11.41 6.58 16.63
CA LEU A 29 -10.50 6.57 15.48
C LEU A 29 -10.49 5.19 14.83
N TRP A 30 -10.47 4.14 15.64
CA TRP A 30 -10.54 2.77 15.17
C TRP A 30 -11.83 2.47 14.39
N GLU A 31 -13.00 2.88 14.92
CA GLU A 31 -14.28 2.72 14.24
C GLU A 31 -14.31 3.45 12.88
N LYS A 32 -13.72 4.65 12.81
CA LYS A 32 -13.58 5.39 11.55
C LYS A 32 -12.69 4.65 10.55
N LEU A 33 -11.54 4.14 10.98
CA LEU A 33 -10.62 3.38 10.14
C LEU A 33 -11.26 2.10 9.58
N LYS A 34 -11.98 1.34 10.42
CA LYS A 34 -12.76 0.17 9.96
C LYS A 34 -13.80 0.57 8.92
N THR A 35 -14.58 1.61 9.20
CA THR A 35 -15.61 2.11 8.28
C THR A 35 -14.99 2.52 6.94
N TRP A 36 -13.85 3.20 6.95
CA TRP A 36 -13.18 3.62 5.71
C TRP A 36 -12.58 2.46 4.92
N ASP A 37 -12.02 1.45 5.57
CA ASP A 37 -11.56 0.21 4.92
C ASP A 37 -12.74 -0.58 4.31
N GLU A 38 -13.85 -0.71 5.05
CA GLU A 38 -15.06 -1.36 4.56
C GLU A 38 -15.67 -0.65 3.36
N LEU A 39 -15.67 0.68 3.38
CA LEU A 39 -16.12 1.53 2.27
C LEU A 39 -15.07 1.71 1.16
N GLY A 40 -13.92 1.03 1.22
CA GLY A 40 -12.93 1.04 0.14
C GLY A 40 -12.26 2.41 -0.10
N TYR A 41 -12.16 3.25 0.93
CA TYR A 41 -11.40 4.49 0.83
C TYR A 41 -9.90 4.19 0.74
N ILE A 42 -9.18 4.96 -0.07
CA ILE A 42 -7.73 4.87 -0.13
C ILE A 42 -7.15 5.59 1.08
N MET A 43 -6.33 4.86 1.84
CA MET A 43 -5.70 5.36 3.06
C MET A 43 -4.17 5.29 2.95
N GLY A 44 -3.51 6.35 3.38
CA GLY A 44 -2.06 6.43 3.47
C GLY A 44 -1.62 6.85 4.87
N CYS A 45 -0.34 6.69 5.18
CA CYS A 45 0.25 7.13 6.43
C CYS A 45 1.68 7.59 6.21
N SER A 46 2.18 8.45 7.11
CA SER A 46 3.55 8.93 7.07
C SER A 46 4.20 8.83 8.43
N SER A 47 5.41 8.30 8.46
CA SER A 47 6.28 8.24 9.62
C SER A 47 7.01 9.58 9.80
N ARG A 48 7.42 9.89 11.04
CA ARG A 48 8.24 11.09 11.33
C ARG A 48 9.70 10.74 11.61
N GLY A 49 9.95 9.58 12.17
CA GLY A 49 11.28 9.11 12.56
C GLY A 49 11.33 7.59 12.44
N ASP A 50 12.53 7.06 12.56
CA ASP A 50 12.74 5.61 12.47
C ASP A 50 12.09 4.92 13.67
N TYR A 51 11.41 3.80 13.41
CA TYR A 51 10.69 3.06 14.44
C TYR A 51 10.58 1.58 14.08
N HIS A 52 11.39 0.71 14.71
CA HIS A 52 11.35 -0.76 14.51
C HIS A 52 11.25 -1.18 13.03
N GLY A 53 12.21 -0.75 12.22
CA GLY A 53 12.26 -1.04 10.78
C GLY A 53 11.49 -0.07 9.89
N ILE A 54 10.53 0.70 10.45
CA ILE A 54 9.86 1.79 9.72
C ILE A 54 10.85 2.93 9.50
N LEU A 55 11.09 3.31 8.24
CA LEU A 55 11.86 4.50 7.87
C LEU A 55 11.12 5.77 8.24
N GLY A 56 11.80 6.74 8.87
CA GLY A 56 11.29 8.06 9.18
C GLY A 56 11.21 9.00 7.97
N GLY A 57 10.17 9.85 7.95
CA GLY A 57 10.00 10.83 6.87
C GLY A 57 9.55 10.21 5.55
N HIS A 58 8.97 9.00 5.60
CA HIS A 58 8.55 8.24 4.43
C HIS A 58 7.03 8.03 4.42
N ALA A 59 6.47 7.84 3.23
CA ALA A 59 5.05 7.61 3.01
C ALA A 59 4.79 6.12 2.77
N TYR A 60 3.71 5.63 3.37
CA TYR A 60 3.26 4.24 3.32
C TYR A 60 1.77 4.20 2.99
N SER A 61 1.31 3.05 2.50
CA SER A 61 -0.11 2.82 2.22
C SER A 61 -0.73 1.98 3.33
N MET A 62 -1.90 2.37 3.83
CA MET A 62 -2.68 1.53 4.75
C MET A 62 -3.61 0.67 3.90
N ILE A 63 -3.37 -0.63 3.92
CA ILE A 63 -3.98 -1.60 3.01
C ILE A 63 -5.24 -2.20 3.62
N ARG A 64 -5.19 -2.53 4.92
CA ARG A 64 -6.29 -3.18 5.65
C ARG A 64 -6.32 -2.79 7.12
N VAL A 65 -7.51 -2.84 7.69
CA VAL A 65 -7.77 -2.63 9.12
C VAL A 65 -8.63 -3.80 9.61
N VAL A 66 -8.13 -4.55 10.58
CA VAL A 66 -8.79 -5.77 11.06
C VAL A 66 -8.88 -5.75 12.58
N GLU A 67 -10.07 -6.06 13.08
CA GLU A 67 -10.30 -6.34 14.50
C GLU A 67 -10.64 -7.82 14.67
N VAL A 68 -9.92 -8.49 15.56
CA VAL A 68 -10.08 -9.93 15.82
C VAL A 68 -10.47 -10.09 17.27
N GLU A 69 -11.59 -10.75 17.53
CA GLU A 69 -11.98 -11.11 18.91
C GLU A 69 -11.04 -12.21 19.42
N VAL A 70 -10.52 -12.04 20.63
CA VAL A 70 -9.62 -13.00 21.26
C VAL A 70 -10.24 -13.51 22.55
N GLU A 71 -10.19 -14.83 22.76
CA GLU A 71 -10.68 -15.45 23.99
C GLU A 71 -9.51 -15.85 24.89
N GLY A 72 -9.65 -15.65 26.20
CA GLY A 72 -8.69 -16.16 27.19
C GLY A 72 -7.48 -15.27 27.47
N HIS A 73 -7.43 -14.05 26.93
CA HIS A 73 -6.43 -13.04 27.31
C HIS A 73 -6.94 -12.17 28.47
N GLU A 74 -6.09 -11.96 29.48
CA GLU A 74 -6.46 -11.18 30.68
C GLU A 74 -6.50 -9.66 30.41
N ASP A 75 -5.67 -9.20 29.47
CA ASP A 75 -5.42 -7.77 29.25
C ASP A 75 -6.30 -7.14 28.16
N TYR A 76 -6.88 -7.94 27.26
CA TYR A 76 -7.70 -7.44 26.14
C TYR A 76 -8.65 -8.53 25.60
N THR A 77 -9.75 -8.08 25.00
CA THR A 77 -10.79 -8.93 24.41
C THR A 77 -10.82 -8.90 22.89
N SER A 78 -10.15 -7.92 22.28
CA SER A 78 -9.96 -7.84 20.83
C SER A 78 -8.55 -7.35 20.49
N LEU A 79 -8.04 -7.83 19.38
CA LEU A 79 -6.77 -7.44 18.79
C LEU A 79 -7.04 -6.58 17.56
N ARG A 80 -6.47 -5.39 17.55
CA ARG A 80 -6.61 -4.40 16.47
C ARG A 80 -5.33 -4.36 15.66
N LEU A 81 -5.38 -4.84 14.42
CA LEU A 81 -4.25 -4.95 13.51
C LEU A 81 -4.46 -4.10 12.26
N VAL A 82 -3.39 -3.49 11.78
CA VAL A 82 -3.37 -2.76 10.50
C VAL A 82 -2.35 -3.39 9.56
N LYS A 83 -2.71 -3.55 8.29
CA LYS A 83 -1.79 -3.94 7.22
C LYS A 83 -1.29 -2.71 6.52
N ILE A 84 0.02 -2.56 6.43
CA ILE A 84 0.68 -1.42 5.81
C ILE A 84 1.60 -1.91 4.71
N ARG A 85 1.78 -1.10 3.66
CA ARG A 85 2.74 -1.34 2.59
C ARG A 85 3.77 -0.23 2.52
N ASN A 86 5.05 -0.59 2.58
CA ASN A 86 6.14 0.25 2.11
C ASN A 86 6.25 0.15 0.57
N PRO A 87 6.10 1.26 -0.18
CA PRO A 87 6.20 1.22 -1.64
C PRO A 87 7.57 0.79 -2.18
N HIS A 88 8.63 0.82 -1.36
CA HIS A 88 9.97 0.40 -1.77
C HIS A 88 10.24 -1.10 -1.57
N ALA A 89 9.25 -1.89 -1.13
CA ALA A 89 9.37 -3.34 -0.93
C ALA A 89 10.55 -3.75 -0.03
N GLY A 90 10.72 -3.05 1.10
CA GLY A 90 11.74 -3.33 2.11
C GLY A 90 11.61 -2.38 3.30
N ASN A 91 12.47 -2.51 4.32
CA ASN A 91 12.36 -1.76 5.59
C ASN A 91 10.95 -1.85 6.18
N GLU A 92 10.61 -3.07 6.55
CA GLU A 92 9.32 -3.44 7.10
C GLU A 92 9.34 -3.37 8.63
N TRP A 93 8.15 -3.41 9.23
CA TRP A 93 7.99 -3.51 10.67
C TRP A 93 8.67 -4.76 11.23
N THR A 94 9.44 -4.61 12.31
CA THR A 94 10.17 -5.72 12.96
C THR A 94 9.70 -6.00 14.39
N GLY A 95 8.51 -5.53 14.77
CA GLY A 95 7.96 -5.73 16.12
C GLY A 95 6.89 -6.83 16.16
N PRO A 96 6.01 -6.83 17.18
CA PRO A 96 4.93 -7.81 17.29
C PRO A 96 4.06 -7.89 16.03
N PHE A 97 3.72 -9.09 15.59
CA PHE A 97 2.97 -9.38 14.35
C PHE A 97 3.69 -8.94 13.06
N SER A 98 5.01 -8.72 13.11
CA SER A 98 5.82 -8.65 11.89
C SER A 98 5.85 -10.01 11.18
N ASP A 99 6.29 -10.01 9.92
CA ASP A 99 6.29 -11.19 9.07
C ASP A 99 7.12 -12.34 9.65
N ALA A 100 8.21 -12.04 10.37
CA ALA A 100 9.07 -13.03 11.03
C ALA A 100 8.67 -13.36 12.49
N ASP A 101 7.64 -12.70 13.04
CA ASP A 101 7.29 -12.84 14.46
C ASP A 101 6.39 -14.06 14.73
N GLU A 102 7.01 -15.23 14.79
CA GLU A 102 6.34 -16.47 15.14
C GLU A 102 5.64 -16.44 16.51
N GLU A 103 6.15 -15.68 17.49
CA GLU A 103 5.60 -15.71 18.86
C GLU A 103 4.21 -15.09 18.91
N SER A 104 4.03 -13.87 18.40
CA SER A 104 2.72 -13.23 18.41
C SER A 104 1.73 -13.93 17.49
N TRP A 105 2.17 -14.39 16.32
CA TRP A 105 1.29 -15.11 15.39
C TRP A 105 0.83 -16.47 15.95
N ASN A 106 1.71 -17.24 16.57
CA ASN A 106 1.35 -18.51 17.19
C ASN A 106 0.51 -18.33 18.46
N GLY A 107 0.68 -17.20 19.16
CA GLY A 107 -0.18 -16.81 20.29
C GLY A 107 -1.61 -16.45 19.87
N HIS A 108 -1.82 -16.10 18.60
CA HIS A 108 -3.09 -15.61 18.05
C HIS A 108 -3.45 -16.31 16.73
N PRO A 109 -3.77 -17.62 16.74
CA PRO A 109 -4.14 -18.35 15.54
C PRO A 109 -5.41 -17.78 14.86
N GLU A 110 -6.33 -17.20 15.62
CA GLU A 110 -7.49 -16.46 15.12
C GLU A 110 -7.07 -15.25 14.28
N ALA A 111 -6.05 -14.50 14.72
CA ALA A 111 -5.54 -13.36 13.99
C ALA A 111 -4.82 -13.79 12.71
N LEU A 112 -4.02 -14.85 12.79
CA LEU A 112 -3.34 -15.42 11.63
C LEU A 112 -4.34 -15.82 10.52
N ALA A 113 -5.46 -16.45 10.91
CA ALA A 113 -6.51 -16.85 9.98
C ALA A 113 -7.24 -15.65 9.35
N VAL A 114 -7.62 -14.64 10.16
CA VAL A 114 -8.32 -13.45 9.64
C VAL A 114 -7.42 -12.58 8.77
N CYS A 115 -6.16 -12.42 9.16
CA CYS A 115 -5.16 -11.67 8.39
C CYS A 115 -4.72 -12.41 7.11
N ASN A 116 -5.03 -13.71 6.99
CA ASN A 116 -4.55 -14.58 5.91
C ASN A 116 -3.05 -14.38 5.67
N HIS A 117 -2.28 -14.38 6.76
CA HIS A 117 -0.85 -14.13 6.76
C HIS A 117 -0.08 -15.46 6.79
N GLU A 118 1.04 -15.49 6.08
CA GLU A 118 1.99 -16.61 6.10
C GLU A 118 3.20 -16.17 6.89
N VAL A 119 3.45 -16.80 8.04
CA VAL A 119 4.58 -16.45 8.91
C VAL A 119 5.88 -16.86 8.22
N GLY A 120 6.78 -15.91 8.07
CA GLY A 120 8.06 -16.05 7.41
C GLY A 120 8.52 -14.71 6.84
N GLU A 121 9.81 -14.43 6.96
CA GLU A 121 10.39 -13.18 6.45
C GLU A 121 10.20 -13.09 4.93
N LYS A 122 9.55 -12.02 4.47
CA LYS A 122 9.29 -11.76 3.07
C LYS A 122 9.44 -10.27 2.77
N GLU A 123 10.45 -9.90 1.99
CA GLU A 123 10.68 -8.52 1.57
C GLU A 123 9.76 -8.12 0.40
N ASP A 124 8.46 -7.94 0.66
CA ASP A 124 7.49 -7.45 -0.33
C ASP A 124 6.90 -6.07 0.00
N GLY A 125 7.31 -5.53 1.15
CA GLY A 125 6.89 -4.25 1.71
C GLY A 125 5.61 -4.33 2.52
N TYR A 126 4.88 -5.45 2.53
CA TYR A 126 3.66 -5.59 3.30
C TYR A 126 3.99 -6.12 4.68
N PHE A 127 3.38 -5.53 5.70
CA PHE A 127 3.50 -6.02 7.06
C PHE A 127 2.24 -5.72 7.85
N TRP A 128 1.97 -6.55 8.84
CA TRP A 128 0.96 -6.29 9.85
C TRP A 128 1.62 -5.64 11.06
N MET A 129 0.86 -4.79 11.77
CA MET A 129 1.28 -4.27 13.06
C MET A 129 0.08 -3.96 13.96
N PRO A 130 0.25 -3.99 15.30
CA PRO A 130 -0.78 -3.54 16.22
C PRO A 130 -1.13 -2.06 16.06
N PHE A 131 -2.41 -1.73 16.23
CA PHE A 131 -2.89 -0.35 16.12
C PHE A 131 -2.22 0.60 17.12
N HIS A 132 -1.93 0.13 18.33
CA HIS A 132 -1.23 0.94 19.34
C HIS A 132 0.22 1.26 18.94
N GLU A 133 0.91 0.32 18.28
CA GLU A 133 2.25 0.53 17.72
C GLU A 133 2.20 1.45 16.49
N PHE A 134 1.16 1.32 15.65
CA PHE A 134 0.94 2.20 14.51
C PHE A 134 0.90 3.66 14.94
N LYS A 135 0.18 3.99 16.01
CA LYS A 135 0.13 5.36 16.55
C LYS A 135 1.48 5.88 17.07
N GLN A 136 2.36 4.99 17.50
CA GLN A 136 3.69 5.37 17.97
C GLN A 136 4.59 5.70 16.78
N GLY A 137 4.65 4.81 15.77
CA GLY A 137 5.48 4.96 14.58
C GLY A 137 4.98 5.98 13.55
N PHE A 138 3.67 6.10 13.40
CA PHE A 138 3.02 6.97 12.40
C PHE A 138 2.34 8.15 13.06
N LYS A 139 2.62 9.36 12.56
CA LYS A 139 2.09 10.61 13.13
C LYS A 139 0.97 11.22 12.32
N LYS A 140 0.86 10.84 11.06
CA LYS A 140 -0.19 11.32 10.17
C LYS A 140 -0.72 10.15 9.37
N PHE A 141 -2.03 10.13 9.20
CA PHE A 141 -2.69 9.33 8.18
C PHE A 141 -3.39 10.28 7.20
N HIS A 142 -3.64 9.79 6.01
CA HIS A 142 -4.20 10.51 4.89
C HIS A 142 -5.36 9.70 4.35
N LEU A 143 -6.53 10.32 4.25
CA LEU A 143 -7.71 9.71 3.67
C LEU A 143 -7.99 10.38 2.33
N ASN A 144 -8.10 9.60 1.26
CA ASN A 144 -8.61 10.12 0.00
C ASN A 144 -10.14 10.09 0.04
N LEU A 145 -10.79 11.27 0.12
CA LEU A 145 -12.24 11.39 0.21
C LEU A 145 -12.99 10.93 -1.07
N GLN A 146 -12.26 10.64 -2.14
CA GLN A 146 -12.80 9.96 -3.31
C GLN A 146 -12.54 8.46 -3.17
N ALA A 147 -13.61 7.70 -2.96
CA ALA A 147 -13.56 6.25 -3.08
C ALA A 147 -13.19 5.87 -4.53
N SER A 148 -12.37 4.83 -4.69
CA SER A 148 -11.99 4.32 -6.02
C SER A 148 -13.24 3.78 -6.72
N ARG A 149 -13.68 4.45 -7.78
CA ARG A 149 -14.88 4.07 -8.56
C ARG A 149 -14.46 3.88 -10.02
N THR A 150 -14.57 2.66 -10.53
CA THR A 150 -14.51 2.42 -11.99
C THR A 150 -15.92 2.64 -12.56
N GLU A 151 -16.03 3.41 -13.65
CA GLU A 151 -17.33 3.88 -14.17
C GLU A 151 -18.12 2.82 -14.94
N GLU A 152 -17.52 1.68 -15.31
CA GLU A 152 -18.21 0.65 -16.08
C GLU A 152 -18.76 -0.47 -15.20
N GLY A 153 -20.08 -0.45 -15.00
CA GLY A 153 -20.84 -1.68 -14.76
C GLY A 153 -20.86 -2.21 -13.33
N GLY A 154 -21.23 -1.39 -12.35
CA GLY A 154 -21.87 -1.89 -11.11
C GLY A 154 -21.06 -2.88 -10.28
N VAL A 155 -19.73 -2.83 -10.34
CA VAL A 155 -18.88 -3.65 -9.47
C VAL A 155 -18.73 -2.93 -8.13
N GLU A 156 -19.03 -3.67 -7.07
CA GLU A 156 -18.79 -3.32 -5.68
C GLU A 156 -17.33 -2.87 -5.49
N LEU A 157 -17.12 -1.86 -4.64
CA LEU A 157 -15.84 -1.17 -4.44
C LEU A 157 -14.69 -2.18 -4.30
N LEU A 158 -13.74 -2.15 -5.25
CA LEU A 158 -12.55 -3.01 -5.16
C LEU A 158 -11.69 -2.48 -4.02
N ARG A 159 -11.71 -3.18 -2.89
CA ARG A 159 -10.79 -2.96 -1.78
C ARG A 159 -9.34 -3.04 -2.30
N PHE A 160 -8.45 -2.24 -1.72
CA PHE A 160 -7.09 -2.05 -2.25
C PHE A 160 -6.28 -3.35 -2.34
N ASP A 161 -6.54 -4.30 -1.43
CA ASP A 161 -6.00 -5.66 -1.46
C ASP A 161 -6.46 -6.50 -2.68
N LEU A 162 -7.64 -6.23 -3.25
CA LEU A 162 -8.14 -6.85 -4.47
C LEU A 162 -7.55 -6.20 -5.74
N ILE A 163 -7.18 -4.92 -5.67
CA ILE A 163 -6.51 -4.19 -6.75
C ILE A 163 -5.09 -4.74 -6.96
N GLU A 164 -4.40 -5.13 -5.88
CA GLU A 164 -3.00 -5.57 -5.94
C GLU A 164 -2.79 -7.07 -6.16
N ALA A 165 -3.83 -7.91 -6.00
CA ALA A 165 -3.75 -9.37 -6.11
C ALA A 165 -3.58 -9.92 -7.55
N GLY A 166 -3.05 -9.13 -8.49
CA GLY A 166 -2.60 -9.63 -9.79
C GLY A 166 -3.30 -9.07 -11.02
N HIS A 167 -4.11 -8.01 -10.89
CA HIS A 167 -4.56 -7.28 -12.08
C HIS A 167 -3.54 -6.19 -12.42
N ALA A 168 -2.67 -6.46 -13.39
CA ALA A 168 -1.93 -5.40 -14.06
C ALA A 168 -2.93 -4.60 -14.91
N PHE A 169 -3.51 -3.55 -14.33
CA PHE A 169 -4.47 -2.74 -15.05
C PHE A 169 -3.79 -2.08 -16.26
N SER A 170 -4.41 -2.20 -17.42
CA SER A 170 -4.02 -1.42 -18.60
C SER A 170 -4.40 0.06 -18.42
N GLU A 171 -3.69 0.96 -19.12
CA GLU A 171 -4.00 2.40 -19.12
C GLU A 171 -5.44 2.68 -19.58
N ASP A 172 -5.98 1.80 -20.43
CA ASP A 172 -7.35 1.85 -20.92
C ASP A 172 -8.36 1.46 -19.81
N GLU A 173 -8.05 0.48 -18.95
CA GLU A 173 -8.94 0.03 -17.86
C GLU A 173 -9.04 1.00 -16.69
N LEU A 174 -7.94 1.70 -16.39
CA LEU A 174 -7.93 2.75 -15.38
C LEU A 174 -8.45 4.09 -15.92
N ALA A 175 -8.83 4.15 -17.20
CA ALA A 175 -9.17 5.38 -17.92
C ALA A 175 -8.11 6.49 -17.76
N VAL A 176 -6.83 6.13 -17.58
CA VAL A 176 -5.70 7.07 -17.40
C VAL A 176 -5.07 7.47 -18.72
N ARG A 177 -5.54 6.94 -19.85
CA ARG A 177 -5.05 7.33 -21.16
C ARG A 177 -5.32 8.83 -21.38
N GLY A 178 -4.27 9.65 -21.27
CA GLY A 178 -4.35 11.12 -21.29
C GLY A 178 -4.29 11.82 -19.92
N HIS A 179 -4.15 11.05 -18.83
CA HIS A 179 -3.99 11.52 -17.44
C HIS A 179 -2.65 11.11 -16.81
N VAL A 180 -1.73 10.54 -17.61
CA VAL A 180 -0.31 10.43 -17.28
C VAL A 180 0.39 11.64 -17.86
N TRP A 181 1.00 12.45 -16.99
CA TRP A 181 1.78 13.61 -17.40
C TRP A 181 3.22 13.42 -16.95
N ASP A 182 4.17 13.59 -17.86
CA ASP A 182 5.57 13.71 -17.49
C ASP A 182 5.73 14.89 -16.53
N ALA A 183 6.21 14.59 -15.32
CA ALA A 183 6.38 15.59 -14.26
C ALA A 183 7.52 16.57 -14.57
N SER A 184 8.38 16.24 -15.53
CA SER A 184 9.38 17.12 -16.12
C SER A 184 8.97 17.40 -17.56
N PRO A 185 9.09 18.65 -18.06
CA PRO A 185 9.06 18.84 -19.50
C PRO A 185 10.14 17.96 -20.11
N ALA A 186 9.76 17.12 -21.07
CA ALA A 186 10.72 16.37 -21.88
C ALA A 186 11.79 17.36 -22.34
N GLU A 187 13.04 17.12 -21.97
CA GLU A 187 14.14 17.73 -22.69
C GLU A 187 13.92 17.34 -24.15
N SER A 188 13.79 18.33 -25.01
CA SER A 188 13.62 18.10 -26.43
C SER A 188 14.79 17.23 -26.89
N GLU A 189 14.50 15.96 -27.19
CA GLU A 189 15.37 15.10 -27.97
C GLU A 189 15.43 15.72 -29.38
N GLU A 190 16.28 16.73 -29.54
CA GLU A 190 16.92 16.95 -30.84
C GLU A 190 17.83 15.75 -31.05
N GLU A 191 17.32 14.75 -31.77
CA GLU A 191 18.11 13.69 -32.38
C GLU A 191 19.33 14.32 -33.08
N SER A 192 20.52 14.15 -32.50
CA SER A 192 21.75 14.23 -33.27
C SER A 192 22.09 12.82 -33.76
N ASP A 193 21.66 12.50 -34.97
CA ASP A 193 22.12 11.36 -35.77
C ASP A 193 23.63 11.51 -36.08
N ALA A 194 24.48 11.26 -35.10
CA ALA A 194 25.92 11.11 -35.31
C ALA A 194 26.53 10.19 -34.24
N GLU A 195 27.14 9.11 -34.72
CA GLU A 195 27.95 8.10 -34.01
C GLU A 195 27.22 6.87 -33.44
N ILE A 196 26.51 6.15 -34.31
CA ILE A 196 26.56 4.67 -34.29
C ILE A 196 27.10 4.18 -35.64
N GLU A 197 28.39 4.43 -35.88
CA GLU A 197 29.19 3.70 -36.89
C GLU A 197 30.60 3.47 -36.33
N ALA A 198 30.72 2.66 -35.26
CA ALA A 198 32.00 2.10 -34.82
C ALA A 198 31.84 0.95 -33.80
N ALA A 199 31.03 -0.08 -34.08
CA ALA A 199 31.09 -1.33 -33.30
C ALA A 199 30.50 -2.56 -34.02
N THR A 200 30.63 -2.67 -35.34
CA THR A 200 30.39 -3.93 -36.06
C THR A 200 31.67 -4.32 -36.78
N GLY A 201 32.64 -4.78 -35.99
CA GLY A 201 33.92 -5.28 -36.47
C GLY A 201 34.33 -6.51 -35.68
N GLU A 202 34.05 -7.68 -36.25
CA GLU A 202 34.81 -8.92 -36.12
C GLU A 202 35.05 -9.46 -34.70
N GLY A 203 34.21 -10.40 -34.27
CA GLY A 203 34.55 -11.25 -33.14
C GLY A 203 33.40 -12.05 -32.56
N ASP A 204 32.62 -12.78 -33.37
CA ASP A 204 31.64 -13.73 -32.80
C ASP A 204 31.23 -14.85 -33.77
N GLU A 205 32.19 -15.48 -34.46
CA GLU A 205 31.99 -16.77 -35.13
C GLU A 205 32.75 -17.93 -34.47
N GLU A 206 33.59 -17.67 -33.46
CA GLU A 206 34.39 -18.74 -32.81
C GLU A 206 33.73 -19.29 -31.53
N VAL A 207 32.77 -18.58 -30.94
CA VAL A 207 32.08 -19.01 -29.70
C VAL A 207 30.92 -19.98 -30.00
N LEU A 208 30.27 -19.87 -31.16
CA LEU A 208 29.14 -20.74 -31.53
C LEU A 208 29.58 -22.14 -32.00
N ALA A 209 30.86 -22.34 -32.37
CA ALA A 209 31.35 -23.63 -32.84
C ALA A 209 31.78 -24.60 -31.72
N GLN A 210 31.86 -24.17 -30.45
CA GLN A 210 32.27 -25.02 -29.33
C GLN A 210 31.11 -25.58 -28.49
N ILE A 211 29.86 -25.23 -28.81
CA ILE A 211 28.67 -25.73 -28.09
C ILE A 211 28.05 -26.98 -28.76
N GLU A 212 28.40 -27.31 -30.02
CA GLU A 212 27.90 -28.51 -30.70
C GLU A 212 28.82 -29.75 -30.64
N ALA A 213 29.87 -29.74 -29.81
CA ALA A 213 30.81 -30.87 -29.71
C ALA A 213 31.02 -31.45 -28.29
N LEU A 214 30.07 -31.23 -27.37
CA LEU A 214 29.97 -31.92 -26.07
C LEU A 214 28.56 -32.44 -25.84
#